data_AF-A0A917F246-F1
#
_entry.id   AF-A0A917F246-F1
#
_cell.length_a   1.000
_cell.length_b   1.000
_cell.length_c   1.000
_cell.angle_alpha   90.00
_cell.angle_beta   90.00
_cell.angle_gamma   90.00
#
_symmetry.space_group_name_H-M   'P 1'
#
loop_
_entity.id
_entity.type
_entity.pdbx_description
1 polymer ?
#
loop_
_entity_poly.entity_id
_entity_poly.type
_entity_poly.pdbx_seq_one_letter_code
_entity_poly.pdbx_strand_id
1 'polypeptide(L)' 'MAEDYVGEARALGVRVWDAGWPEWSRRIDESVASGATSSEILMGVRWTLGQMVAEEPEIPRELSRDAEKLAKRIGKALR' A
#
# COMPACT_ATOMS: atom_id res chain seq x y z
N MET A 1 5.61 15.03 0.45
CA MET A 1 4.17 14.83 0.74
C MET A 1 3.61 13.60 0.03
N ALA A 2 3.47 13.57 -1.30
CA ALA A 2 3.01 12.37 -2.02
C ALA A 2 4.15 11.37 -2.27
N GLU A 3 5.34 11.87 -2.63
CA GLU A 3 6.54 11.07 -2.86
C GLU A 3 6.92 10.23 -1.63
N ASP A 4 6.76 10.77 -0.42
CA ASP A 4 7.02 10.05 0.84
C ASP A 4 6.11 8.82 0.98
N TYR A 5 4.81 8.97 0.72
CA TYR A 5 3.87 7.85 0.80
C TYR A 5 4.09 6.82 -0.30
N VAL A 6 4.51 7.24 -1.49
CA VAL A 6 4.89 6.32 -2.58
C VAL A 6 6.15 5.53 -2.20
N GLY A 7 7.15 6.19 -1.61
CA GLY A 7 8.35 5.53 -1.09
C GLY A 7 8.01 4.51 0.00
N GLU A 8 7.17 4.89 0.96
CA GLU A 8 6.70 4.00 2.02
C GLU A 8 5.90 2.80 1.47
N ALA A 9 5.03 3.03 0.47
CA ALA A 9 4.27 1.97 -0.18
C ALA A 9 5.17 0.96 -0.90
N ARG A 10 6.18 1.44 -1.65
CA ARG A 10 7.17 0.58 -2.30
C ARG A 10 8.00 -0.21 -1.29
N ALA A 11 8.45 0.43 -0.21
CA ALA A 11 9.20 -0.25 0.84
C ALA A 11 8.35 -1.34 1.53
N LEU A 12 7.07 -1.09 1.75
CA LEU A 12 6.13 -2.10 2.22
C LEU A 12 5.94 -3.21 1.18
N GLY A 13 5.80 -2.87 -0.10
CA GLY A 13 5.70 -3.82 -1.21
C GLY A 13 6.89 -4.80 -1.27
N VAL A 14 8.12 -4.33 -1.04
CA VAL A 14 9.30 -5.20 -0.94
C VAL A 14 9.19 -6.16 0.24
N ARG A 15 8.81 -5.67 1.42
CA ARG A 15 8.64 -6.54 2.61
C ARG A 15 7.53 -7.56 2.43
N VAL A 16 6.44 -7.19 1.76
CA VAL A 16 5.32 -8.08 1.41
C VAL A 16 5.78 -9.16 0.43
N TRP A 17 6.62 -8.81 -0.56
CA TRP A 17 7.25 -9.78 -1.45
C TRP A 17 8.12 -10.78 -0.69
N ASP A 18 9.05 -10.29 0.12
CA ASP A 18 10.00 -11.11 0.88
C ASP A 18 9.29 -12.05 1.88
N ALA A 19 8.12 -11.64 2.37
CA ALA A 19 7.31 -12.45 3.26
C ALA A 19 6.54 -13.58 2.54
N GLY A 20 6.43 -13.54 1.20
CA GLY A 20 5.78 -14.59 0.41
C GLY A 20 4.45 -14.19 -0.25
N TRP A 21 4.14 -12.89 -0.33
CA TRP A 21 2.93 -12.36 -0.99
C TRP A 21 3.27 -11.54 -2.25
N PRO A 22 3.88 -12.15 -3.28
CA PRO A 22 4.35 -11.44 -4.47
C PRO A 22 3.22 -10.77 -5.27
N GLU A 23 2.01 -11.33 -5.23
CA GLU A 23 0.85 -10.74 -5.89
C GLU A 23 0.48 -9.37 -5.29
N TRP A 24 0.47 -9.26 -3.97
CA TRP A 24 0.15 -8.00 -3.30
C TRP A 24 1.25 -6.95 -3.47
N SER A 25 2.50 -7.37 -3.44
CA SER A 25 3.64 -6.51 -3.80
C SER A 25 3.45 -5.90 -5.19
N ARG A 26 3.14 -6.73 -6.19
CA ARG A 26 2.87 -6.27 -7.56
C ARG A 26 1.66 -5.33 -7.64
N ARG A 27 0.56 -5.63 -6.95
CA ARG A 27 -0.63 -4.75 -6.91
C ARG A 27 -0.32 -3.39 -6.30
N ILE A 28 0.54 -3.34 -5.29
CA ILE A 28 1.02 -2.07 -4.70
C ILE A 28 1.79 -1.26 -5.75
N ASP A 29 2.73 -1.89 -6.46
CA ASP A 29 3.50 -1.23 -7.52
C ASP A 29 2.63 -0.77 -8.70
N GLU A 30 1.66 -1.58 -9.11
CA GLU A 30 0.67 -1.22 -10.14
C GLU A 30 -0.17 -0.02 -9.71
N SER A 31 -0.55 0.06 -8.43
CA SER A 31 -1.29 1.21 -7.87
C SER A 31 -0.46 2.49 -7.91
N VAL A 32 0.86 2.38 -7.71
CA VAL A 32 1.80 3.50 -7.84
C VAL A 32 1.99 3.92 -9.30
N ALA A 33 2.06 2.96 -10.22
CA ALA A 33 2.35 3.22 -11.63
C ALA A 33 1.13 3.72 -12.45
N SER A 34 -0.08 3.38 -12.03
CA SER A 34 -1.32 3.64 -12.79
C SER A 34 -1.93 5.03 -12.61
N GLY A 35 -1.58 5.75 -11.54
CA GLY A 35 -2.15 7.08 -11.29
C GLY A 35 -1.50 8.18 -12.12
N ALA A 36 -2.30 9.06 -12.73
CA ALA A 36 -1.81 10.21 -13.49
C ALA A 36 -1.46 11.41 -12.59
N THR A 37 -2.06 11.46 -11.40
CA THR A 37 -1.84 12.49 -10.40
C THR A 37 -1.45 11.89 -9.05
N SER A 38 -0.80 12.69 -8.20
CA SER A 38 -0.47 12.31 -6.83
C SER A 38 -1.69 11.81 -6.05
N SER A 39 -2.86 12.44 -6.21
CA SER A 39 -4.08 12.03 -5.50
C SER A 39 -4.60 10.68 -5.98
N GLU A 40 -4.57 10.40 -7.28
CA GLU A 40 -4.99 9.10 -7.84
C GLU A 40 -4.05 7.98 -7.39
N ILE A 41 -2.73 8.23 -7.42
CA ILE A 41 -1.73 7.29 -6.89
C ILE A 41 -2.05 6.96 -5.44
N LEU A 42 -2.24 7.99 -4.61
CA LEU A 42 -2.53 7.82 -3.19
C LEU A 42 -3.87 7.10 -2.95
N MET A 43 -4.90 7.39 -3.74
CA MET A 43 -6.18 6.68 -3.65
C MET A 43 -6.03 5.20 -4.00
N GLY A 44 -5.32 4.88 -5.09
CA GLY A 44 -5.05 3.51 -5.53
C GLY A 44 -4.26 2.73 -4.48
N VAL A 45 -3.16 3.30 -3.99
CA VAL A 45 -2.35 2.70 -2.92
C VAL A 45 -3.21 2.46 -1.67
N ARG A 46 -3.97 3.46 -1.20
CA ARG A 46 -4.83 3.31 -0.03
C ARG A 46 -5.84 2.17 -0.18
N TRP A 47 -6.45 2.07 -1.35
CA TRP A 47 -7.41 1.03 -1.66
C TRP A 47 -6.76 -0.36 -1.65
N THR A 48 -5.66 -0.52 -2.36
CA THR A 48 -4.92 -1.79 -2.46
C THR A 48 -4.43 -2.28 -1.10
N LEU A 49 -3.89 -1.40 -0.26
CA LEU A 49 -3.49 -1.76 1.10
C LEU A 49 -4.67 -2.22 1.96
N GLY A 50 -5.83 -1.58 1.80
CA GLY A 50 -7.06 -1.99 2.48
C GLY A 50 -7.55 -3.36 2.03
N GLN A 51 -7.50 -3.65 0.72
CA GLN A 51 -7.85 -4.97 0.19
C GLN A 51 -6.91 -6.06 0.71
N MET A 52 -5.60 -5.82 0.70
CA MET A 52 -4.62 -6.79 1.20
C MET A 52 -4.92 -7.21 2.64
N VAL A 53 -5.20 -6.25 3.52
CA VAL A 53 -5.52 -6.52 4.93
C VAL A 53 -6.83 -7.28 5.09
N ALA A 54 -7.82 -7.01 4.23
CA ALA A 54 -9.13 -7.66 4.29
C ALA A 54 -9.13 -9.08 3.72
N GLU A 55 -8.35 -9.31 2.66
CA GLU A 55 -8.34 -10.56 1.89
C GLU A 55 -7.29 -11.58 2.41
N GLU A 56 -6.24 -11.12 3.11
CA GLU A 56 -5.15 -11.98 3.60
C GLU A 56 -5.11 -12.09 5.14
N PRO A 57 -5.94 -12.96 5.76
CA PRO A 57 -5.93 -13.14 7.22
C PRO A 57 -4.63 -13.77 7.74
N GLU A 58 -3.85 -14.42 6.88
CA GLU A 58 -2.59 -15.09 7.23
C GLU A 58 -1.35 -14.19 7.08
N ILE A 59 -1.50 -12.97 6.53
CA ILE A 59 -0.37 -12.06 6.39
C ILE A 59 0.22 -11.72 7.79
N PRO A 60 1.55 -11.61 7.94
CA PRO A 60 2.17 -11.25 9.20
C PRO A 60 1.52 -10.00 9.81
N ARG A 61 1.16 -10.10 11.10
CA ARG A 61 0.47 -9.02 11.82
C ARG A 61 1.19 -7.67 11.75
N GLU A 62 2.51 -7.69 11.64
CA GLU A 62 3.32 -6.48 11.46
C GLU A 62 3.04 -5.81 10.12
N LEU A 63 3.05 -6.57 9.02
CA LEU A 63 2.78 -6.06 7.67
C LEU A 63 1.34 -5.57 7.53
N SER A 64 0.37 -6.30 8.11
CA SER A 64 -1.03 -5.86 8.19
C SER A 64 -1.15 -4.51 8.89
N ARG A 65 -0.52 -4.36 10.07
CA ARG A 65 -0.54 -3.11 10.84
C ARG A 65 0.12 -1.95 10.10
N ASP A 66 1.24 -2.21 9.42
CA ASP A 66 1.95 -1.20 8.64
C ASP A 66 1.10 -0.73 7.45
N ALA A 67 0.44 -1.67 6.75
CA ALA A 67 -0.49 -1.38 5.66
C ALA A 67 -1.67 -0.53 6.15
N GLU A 68 -2.32 -0.90 7.25
CA GLU A 68 -3.42 -0.13 7.85
C GLU A 68 -2.98 1.28 8.26
N LYS A 69 -1.81 1.39 8.90
CA LYS A 69 -1.24 2.67 9.34
C LYS A 69 -0.96 3.58 8.15
N LEU A 70 -0.36 3.04 7.09
CA LEU A 70 -0.08 3.78 5.86
C LEU A 70 -1.38 4.21 5.17
N ALA A 71 -2.32 3.30 4.97
CA ALA A 71 -3.63 3.60 4.38
C ALA A 71 -4.39 4.70 5.15
N LYS A 72 -4.34 4.67 6.49
CA LYS A 72 -4.94 5.70 7.34
C LYS A 72 -4.27 7.06 7.18
N ARG A 73 -2.94 7.11 7.09
CA ARG A 73 -2.20 8.37 6.88
C ARG A 73 -2.47 8.96 5.50
N ILE A 74 -2.49 8.14 4.46
CA ILE A 74 -2.87 8.56 3.11
C ILE A 74 -4.29 9.11 3.10
N GLY A 75 -5.24 8.41 3.74
CA GLY A 75 -6.62 8.88 3.85
C GLY A 75 -6.80 10.21 4.58
N LYS A 76 -5.86 10.59 5.46
CA LYS A 76 -5.83 11.93 6.07
C LYS A 76 -5.25 12.99 5.13
N ALA A 77 -4.26 12.64 4.33
CA ALA A 77 -3.61 13.55 3.38
C ALA A 77 -4.48 13.88 2.15
N LEU A 78 -5.46 13.03 1.84
CA LEU A 78 -6.43 13.22 0.75
C LEU A 78 -7.66 14.07 1.13
N ARG A 79 -7.77 14.50 2.40
CA ARG A 79 -8.86 15.36 2.90
C ARG A 79 -8.42 16.81 2.93
#